data_AF-A0A6I6ADF0-F1
#
_entry.id   AF-A0A6I6ADF0-F1
#
_cell.length_a   1.000
_cell.length_b   1.000
_cell.length_c   1.000
_cell.angle_alpha   90.00
_cell.angle_beta   90.00
_cell.angle_gamma   90.00
#
_symmetry.space_group_name_H-M   'P 1'
#
loop_
_entity.id
_entity.type
_entity.pdbx_description
1 polymer ?
#
loop_
_entity_poly.entity_id
_entity_poly.type
_entity_poly.pdbx_seq_one_letter_code
_entity_poly.pdbx_strand_id
1 'polypeptide(L)'
;MKEPAEPSSTTGMLSRTITTLVVVVILAAALVITWEIILTLFLAVMFAVFLTFASAGLSRVLPLPYHGSLSLLVTTLILVSAGSIALFFVQIEHQVQEASQQIERGTEKIQDWAEEYTTVKSVIQSTPYLSQSLLPASDSQKKKHDSSPSEESKSPEQTDDSPQKKSEKSQQTDLNSLAQPAKQAASFVGQMFRTTFGLVVNSVLILFVGLFLATAPASYRDGVVILFAPERRERIRQVMNQLGDTLWHWLIGRFGSMLVTGLGAWLVLLLIGVPMAGTLGFLTGLLTFIPNIGAAISFILAILVALPQGTTTAALVIPAYIGLQLLESYMITPLIQKQQVSLPPALLISFQAIMGVLFGFLGAIIASPFLAAVKVIVQELYVKDYLEGNADQNGNGV
;
A
#
# COMPACT_ATOMS: atom_id res chain seq x y z
N MET A 1 -50.52 -35.32 -45.58
CA MET A 1 -49.30 -35.73 -44.85
C MET A 1 -48.55 -34.46 -44.46
N LYS A 2 -48.44 -34.16 -43.17
CA LYS A 2 -47.67 -33.01 -42.65
C LYS A 2 -46.65 -33.60 -41.68
N GLU A 3 -45.39 -33.55 -42.08
CA GLU A 3 -44.25 -34.07 -41.34
C GLU A 3 -44.05 -33.26 -40.04
N PRO A 4 -43.83 -33.89 -38.87
CA PRO A 4 -43.60 -33.16 -37.63
C PRO A 4 -42.19 -32.56 -37.63
N ALA A 5 -42.09 -31.25 -37.39
CA ALA A 5 -40.82 -30.53 -37.30
C ALA A 5 -40.00 -31.01 -36.09
N GLU A 6 -38.75 -31.42 -36.33
CA GLU A 6 -37.79 -31.76 -35.28
C GLU A 6 -37.46 -30.52 -34.42
N PRO A 7 -37.46 -30.64 -33.08
CA PRO A 7 -37.04 -29.54 -32.21
C PRO A 7 -35.53 -29.30 -32.33
N SER A 8 -35.16 -28.07 -32.69
CA SER A 8 -33.78 -27.64 -32.91
C SER A 8 -32.91 -27.80 -31.66
N SER A 9 -31.92 -28.70 -31.71
CA SER A 9 -30.91 -28.98 -30.67
C SER A 9 -29.96 -27.81 -30.33
N THR A 10 -30.01 -26.73 -31.12
CA THR A 10 -29.16 -25.54 -30.98
C THR A 10 -29.48 -24.71 -29.74
N THR A 11 -30.74 -24.67 -29.31
CA THR A 11 -31.18 -23.85 -28.16
C THR A 11 -30.61 -24.37 -26.83
N GLY A 12 -30.48 -25.70 -26.68
CA GLY A 12 -29.89 -26.34 -25.51
C GLY A 12 -28.37 -26.16 -25.40
N MET A 13 -27.68 -26.17 -26.54
CA MET A 13 -26.23 -25.93 -26.58
C MET A 13 -25.91 -24.46 -26.24
N LEU A 14 -26.67 -23.51 -26.79
CA LEU A 14 -26.49 -22.07 -26.49
C LEU A 14 -26.73 -21.76 -25.01
N SER A 15 -27.78 -22.33 -24.40
CA SER A 15 -28.07 -22.14 -22.97
C SER A 15 -26.94 -22.67 -22.07
N ARG A 16 -26.36 -23.83 -22.39
CA ARG A 16 -25.23 -24.40 -21.63
C ARG A 16 -23.96 -23.56 -21.77
N THR A 17 -23.65 -23.07 -22.96
CA THR A 17 -22.48 -22.22 -23.18
C THR A 17 -22.62 -20.89 -22.45
N ILE A 18 -23.80 -20.26 -22.50
CA ILE A 18 -24.07 -19.01 -21.77
C ILE A 18 -23.98 -19.23 -20.26
N THR A 19 -24.57 -20.32 -19.73
CA THR A 19 -24.51 -20.64 -18.30
C THR A 19 -23.07 -20.87 -17.83
N THR A 20 -22.28 -21.61 -18.61
CA THR A 20 -20.86 -21.86 -18.29
C THR A 20 -20.06 -20.56 -18.30
N LEU A 21 -20.30 -19.69 -19.30
CA LEU A 21 -19.63 -18.39 -19.39
C LEU A 21 -20.00 -17.49 -18.22
N VAL A 22 -21.27 -17.45 -17.81
CA VAL A 22 -21.74 -16.70 -16.65
C VAL A 22 -21.10 -17.23 -15.35
N VAL A 23 -21.04 -18.56 -15.16
CA VAL A 23 -20.38 -19.16 -13.99
C VAL A 23 -18.89 -18.82 -13.96
N VAL A 24 -18.20 -18.88 -15.11
CA VAL A 24 -16.78 -18.51 -15.21
C VAL A 24 -16.57 -17.03 -14.91
N VAL A 25 -17.45 -16.14 -15.40
CA VAL A 25 -17.38 -14.70 -15.11
C VAL A 25 -17.66 -14.43 -13.64
N ILE A 26 -18.64 -15.09 -13.01
CA ILE A 26 -18.93 -14.96 -11.59
C ILE A 26 -17.75 -15.47 -10.76
N LEU A 27 -17.16 -16.63 -11.11
CA LEU A 27 -15.97 -17.15 -10.43
C LEU A 27 -14.77 -16.23 -10.60
N ALA A 28 -14.56 -15.67 -11.79
CA ALA A 28 -13.49 -14.70 -12.04
C ALA A 28 -13.72 -13.41 -11.24
N ALA A 29 -14.94 -12.88 -11.21
CA ALA A 29 -15.30 -11.70 -10.43
C ALA A 29 -15.16 -11.96 -8.92
N ALA A 30 -15.60 -13.12 -8.44
CA ALA A 30 -15.43 -13.55 -7.06
C ALA A 30 -13.94 -13.68 -6.71
N LEU A 31 -13.12 -14.25 -7.60
CA LEU A 31 -11.67 -14.34 -7.43
C LEU A 31 -11.03 -12.94 -7.35
N VAL A 32 -11.45 -12.01 -8.21
CA VAL A 32 -10.99 -10.61 -8.23
C VAL A 32 -11.39 -9.85 -6.96
N ILE A 33 -12.49 -10.21 -6.30
CA ILE A 33 -12.90 -9.60 -5.03
C ILE A 33 -12.22 -10.30 -3.84
N THR A 34 -12.00 -11.60 -3.93
CA THR A 34 -11.57 -12.43 -2.79
C THR A 34 -10.03 -12.44 -2.62
N TRP A 35 -9.24 -12.07 -3.63
CA TRP A 35 -7.77 -12.14 -3.51
C TRP A 35 -7.21 -11.23 -2.41
N GLU A 36 -7.79 -10.05 -2.17
CA GLU A 36 -7.35 -9.18 -1.06
C GLU A 36 -7.58 -9.86 0.30
N ILE A 37 -8.69 -10.59 0.44
CA ILE A 37 -9.00 -11.37 1.63
C ILE A 37 -8.00 -12.51 1.79
N ILE A 38 -7.65 -13.21 0.70
CA ILE A 38 -6.66 -14.31 0.72
C ILE A 38 -5.30 -13.79 1.17
N LEU A 39 -4.83 -12.66 0.63
CA LEU A 39 -3.55 -12.08 1.04
C LEU A 39 -3.57 -11.56 2.47
N THR A 40 -4.67 -10.93 2.88
CA THR A 40 -4.83 -10.46 4.26
C THR A 40 -4.87 -11.64 5.24
N LEU A 41 -5.53 -12.74 4.87
CA LEU A 41 -5.55 -13.97 5.66
C LEU A 41 -4.18 -14.64 5.70
N PHE A 42 -3.45 -14.66 4.58
CA PHE A 42 -2.07 -15.14 4.57
C PHE A 42 -1.17 -14.29 5.50
N LEU A 43 -1.34 -12.97 5.49
CA LEU A 43 -0.62 -12.08 6.39
C LEU A 43 -1.03 -12.31 7.86
N ALA A 44 -2.30 -12.62 8.12
CA ALA A 44 -2.77 -13.05 9.44
C ALA A 44 -2.15 -14.38 9.89
N VAL A 45 -2.00 -15.35 8.98
CA VAL A 45 -1.28 -16.61 9.24
C VAL A 45 0.20 -16.32 9.52
N MET A 46 0.84 -15.44 8.75
CA MET A 46 2.21 -15.02 9.00
C MET A 46 2.38 -14.36 10.37
N PHE A 47 1.45 -13.49 10.72
CA PHE A 47 1.40 -12.86 12.04
C PHE A 47 1.14 -13.89 13.14
N ALA A 48 0.27 -14.88 12.92
CA ALA A 48 0.06 -15.98 13.86
C ALA A 48 1.31 -16.83 14.07
N VAL A 49 2.04 -17.14 12.99
CA VAL A 49 3.33 -17.85 13.05
C VAL A 49 4.32 -17.03 13.89
N PHE A 50 4.43 -15.72 13.63
CA PHE A 50 5.25 -14.83 14.45
C PHE A 50 4.88 -14.91 15.93
N LEU A 51 3.61 -14.69 16.26
CA LEU A 51 3.12 -14.72 17.64
C LEU A 51 3.37 -16.07 18.31
N THR A 52 3.10 -17.18 17.61
CA THR A 52 3.23 -18.55 18.14
C THR A 52 4.68 -18.87 18.49
N PHE A 53 5.59 -18.68 17.54
CA PHE A 53 6.99 -19.05 17.74
C PHE A 53 7.73 -18.03 18.63
N ALA A 54 7.42 -16.74 18.52
CA ALA A 54 8.01 -15.73 19.39
C ALA A 54 7.54 -15.91 20.85
N SER A 55 6.26 -16.19 21.09
CA SER A 55 5.77 -16.48 22.45
C SER A 55 6.31 -17.80 23.01
N ALA A 56 6.47 -18.83 22.17
CA ALA A 56 7.11 -20.09 22.57
C ALA A 56 8.61 -19.93 22.86
N GLY A 57 9.31 -19.05 22.13
CA GLY A 57 10.67 -18.66 22.44
C GLY A 57 10.74 -17.87 23.76
N LEU A 58 9.81 -16.93 23.95
CA LEU A 58 9.72 -16.09 25.13
C LEU A 58 9.42 -16.91 26.40
N SER A 59 8.54 -17.92 26.33
CA SER A 59 8.26 -18.84 27.45
C SER A 59 9.41 -19.77 27.82
N ARG A 60 10.41 -19.93 26.93
CA ARG A 60 11.65 -20.66 27.27
C ARG A 60 12.64 -19.79 28.03
N VAL A 61 12.61 -18.46 27.80
CA VAL A 61 13.52 -17.50 28.43
C VAL A 61 12.94 -16.96 29.74
N LEU A 62 11.64 -16.66 29.74
CA LEU A 62 10.90 -16.20 30.91
C LEU A 62 10.10 -17.37 31.50
N PRO A 63 10.05 -17.54 32.83
CA PRO A 63 9.28 -18.59 33.51
C PRO A 63 7.77 -18.28 33.50
N LEU A 64 7.19 -18.06 32.32
CA LEU A 64 5.79 -17.74 32.11
C LEU A 64 5.09 -18.84 31.31
N PRO A 65 3.81 -19.13 31.59
CA PRO A 65 3.02 -20.04 30.75
C PRO A 65 2.85 -19.47 29.34
N TYR A 66 2.59 -20.33 28.34
CA TYR A 66 2.43 -19.93 26.93
C TYR A 66 1.48 -18.74 26.74
N HIS A 67 0.30 -18.79 27.35
CA HIS A 67 -0.68 -17.71 27.28
C HIS A 67 -0.17 -16.40 27.91
N GLY A 68 0.61 -16.50 28.99
CA GLY A 68 1.25 -15.33 29.63
C GLY A 68 2.29 -14.68 28.72
N SER A 69 3.15 -15.49 28.09
CA SER A 69 4.13 -15.00 27.09
C SER A 69 3.45 -14.39 25.87
N LEU A 70 2.37 -15.00 25.37
CA LEU A 70 1.58 -14.48 24.26
C LEU A 70 0.95 -13.12 24.63
N SER A 71 0.28 -13.02 25.79
CA SER A 71 -0.30 -11.76 26.26
C SER A 71 0.75 -10.68 26.42
N LEU A 72 1.90 -10.98 27.04
CA LEU A 72 3.00 -10.03 27.19
C LEU A 72 3.50 -9.51 25.83
N LEU A 73 3.68 -10.41 24.86
CA LEU A 73 4.16 -10.07 23.53
C LEU A 73 3.13 -9.22 22.76
N VAL A 74 1.85 -9.58 22.82
CA VAL A 74 0.77 -8.81 22.19
C VAL A 74 0.62 -7.43 22.82
N THR A 75 0.63 -7.33 24.16
CA THR A 75 0.59 -6.05 24.87
C THR A 75 1.79 -5.17 24.50
N THR A 76 2.99 -5.75 24.42
CA THR A 76 4.20 -5.04 23.98
C THR A 76 4.04 -4.52 22.55
N LEU A 77 3.54 -5.34 21.63
CA LEU A 77 3.33 -4.95 20.24
C LEU A 77 2.27 -3.84 20.11
N ILE A 78 1.18 -3.91 20.88
CA ILE A 78 0.15 -2.87 20.93
C ILE A 78 0.73 -1.57 21.48
N LEU A 79 1.51 -1.62 22.56
CA LEU A 79 2.15 -0.43 23.15
C LEU A 79 3.14 0.22 22.19
N VAL A 80 3.99 -0.57 21.53
CA VAL A 80 4.94 -0.09 20.52
C VAL A 80 4.20 0.52 19.32
N SER A 81 3.12 -0.12 18.86
CA SER A 81 2.30 0.40 17.76
C SER A 81 1.58 1.69 18.14
N ALA A 82 0.95 1.74 19.31
CA ALA A 82 0.28 2.94 19.82
C ALA A 82 1.27 4.09 20.03
N GLY A 83 2.46 3.80 20.57
CA GLY A 83 3.54 4.77 20.70
C GLY A 83 3.99 5.31 19.34
N SER A 84 4.16 4.43 18.36
CA SER A 84 4.55 4.83 16.99
C SER A 84 3.48 5.70 16.33
N ILE A 85 2.20 5.36 16.48
CA ILE A 85 1.06 6.15 15.97
C ILE A 85 0.98 7.51 16.66
N ALA A 86 1.16 7.56 17.99
CA ALA A 86 1.15 8.81 18.74
C ALA A 86 2.28 9.74 18.32
N LEU A 87 3.51 9.21 18.18
CA LEU A 87 4.65 9.98 17.68
C LEU A 87 4.42 10.49 16.25
N PHE A 88 3.86 9.65 15.38
CA PHE A 88 3.53 10.04 14.02
C PHE A 88 2.45 11.12 13.96
N PHE A 89 1.44 11.05 14.83
CA PHE A 89 0.38 12.05 14.91
C PHE A 89 0.93 13.43 15.35
N VAL A 90 1.78 13.45 16.37
CA VAL A 90 2.48 14.68 16.80
C VAL A 90 3.31 15.27 15.64
N GLN A 91 3.97 14.43 14.84
CA GLN A 91 4.73 14.87 13.67
C GLN A 91 3.83 15.49 12.57
N ILE A 92 2.66 14.89 12.31
CA ILE A 92 1.69 15.43 11.35
C ILE A 92 1.16 16.77 11.83
N GLU A 93 0.82 16.89 13.11
CA GLU A 93 0.27 18.12 13.67
C GLU A 93 1.23 19.30 13.46
N HIS A 94 2.52 19.11 13.73
CA HIS A 94 3.53 20.12 13.46
C HIS A 94 3.63 20.48 11.96
N GLN A 95 3.57 19.49 11.06
CA GLN A 95 3.59 19.75 9.62
C GLN A 95 2.34 20.48 9.12
N VAL A 96 1.17 20.17 9.68
CA VAL A 96 -0.10 20.84 9.35
C VAL A 96 -0.08 22.29 9.83
N GLN A 97 0.47 22.55 11.02
CA GLN A 97 0.63 23.92 11.53
C GLN A 97 1.61 24.73 10.69
N GLU A 98 2.74 24.15 10.29
CA GLU A 98 3.68 24.81 9.39
C GLU A 98 3.05 25.09 8.01
N ALA A 99 2.31 24.13 7.45
CA ALA A 99 1.58 24.31 6.20
C ALA A 99 0.51 25.42 6.33
N SER A 100 -0.24 25.45 7.44
CA SER A 100 -1.23 26.50 7.72
C SER A 100 -0.59 27.89 7.79
N GLN A 101 0.55 28.01 8.48
CA GLN A 101 1.28 29.28 8.57
C GLN A 101 1.89 29.70 7.24
N GLN A 102 2.33 28.75 6.41
CA GLN A 102 2.80 29.05 5.05
C GLN A 102 1.66 29.50 4.13
N ILE A 103 0.45 28.96 4.32
CA ILE A 103 -0.75 29.43 3.64
C ILE A 103 -1.05 30.87 4.06
N GLU A 104 -1.06 31.18 5.37
CA GLU A 104 -1.30 32.54 5.90
C GLU A 104 -0.24 33.56 5.43
N ARG A 105 1.06 33.23 5.52
CA ARG A 105 2.14 34.08 4.99
C ARG A 105 2.11 34.20 3.47
N GLY A 106 1.63 33.17 2.78
CA GLY A 106 1.40 33.18 1.33
C GLY A 106 0.34 34.22 0.97
N THR A 107 -0.76 34.27 1.73
CA THR A 107 -1.80 35.29 1.57
C THR A 107 -1.30 36.70 1.85
N GLU A 108 -0.47 36.92 2.89
CA GLU A 108 0.13 38.23 3.17
C GLU A 108 1.06 38.70 2.03
N LYS A 109 1.94 37.81 1.51
CA LYS A 109 2.81 38.15 0.37
C LYS A 109 2.04 38.43 -0.92
N ILE A 110 0.92 37.75 -1.15
CA ILE A 110 0.03 38.02 -2.27
C ILE A 110 -0.61 39.41 -2.13
N GLN A 111 -0.92 39.82 -0.90
CA GLN A 111 -1.46 41.13 -0.59
C GLN A 111 -0.41 42.24 -0.82
N ASP A 112 0.83 42.05 -0.35
CA ASP A 112 1.94 43.01 -0.56
C ASP A 112 2.28 43.17 -2.06
N TRP A 113 2.36 42.06 -2.80
CA TRP A 113 2.62 42.08 -4.25
C TRP A 113 1.47 42.74 -5.04
N ALA A 114 0.24 42.59 -4.56
CA ALA A 114 -0.94 43.25 -5.13
C ALA A 114 -0.96 44.77 -4.90
N GLU A 115 -0.33 45.26 -3.82
CA GLU A 115 -0.14 46.70 -3.58
C GLU A 115 1.02 47.28 -4.40
N GLU A 116 2.09 46.50 -4.61
CA GLU A 116 3.28 46.94 -5.34
C GLU A 116 3.07 47.07 -6.87
N TYR A 117 2.24 46.21 -7.48
CA TYR A 117 1.96 46.23 -8.92
C TYR A 117 0.48 46.52 -9.24
N THR A 118 0.20 47.69 -9.84
CA THR A 118 -1.16 48.13 -10.23
C THR A 118 -1.87 47.18 -11.19
N THR A 119 -1.11 46.44 -12.01
CA THR A 119 -1.58 45.41 -12.93
C THR A 119 -2.15 44.19 -12.20
N VAL A 120 -1.62 43.88 -11.01
CA VAL A 120 -2.09 42.75 -10.19
C VAL A 120 -3.39 43.15 -9.48
N LYS A 121 -3.46 44.37 -8.95
CA LYS A 121 -4.67 44.95 -8.36
C LYS A 121 -5.83 45.00 -9.36
N SER A 122 -5.59 45.39 -10.61
CA SER A 122 -6.63 45.43 -11.64
C SER A 122 -7.09 44.03 -12.06
N VAL A 123 -6.21 43.03 -12.07
CA VAL A 123 -6.56 41.62 -12.33
C VAL A 123 -7.35 41.01 -11.17
N ILE A 124 -6.97 41.27 -9.92
CA ILE A 124 -7.72 40.83 -8.72
C ILE A 124 -9.10 41.47 -8.68
N GLN A 125 -9.21 42.77 -8.98
CA GLN A 125 -10.49 43.50 -9.00
C GLN A 125 -11.38 43.11 -10.18
N SER A 126 -10.80 42.77 -11.34
CA SER A 126 -11.56 42.32 -12.52
C SER A 126 -11.95 40.84 -12.48
N THR A 127 -11.44 40.07 -11.50
CA THR A 127 -11.77 38.65 -11.32
C THR A 127 -12.70 38.47 -10.11
N PRO A 128 -14.02 38.22 -10.31
CA PRO A 128 -15.03 38.24 -9.24
C PRO A 128 -14.76 37.34 -8.04
N TYR A 129 -14.04 36.23 -8.24
CA TYR A 129 -13.77 35.23 -7.19
C TYR A 129 -12.55 35.59 -6.32
N LEU A 130 -11.55 36.28 -6.88
CA LEU A 130 -10.32 36.64 -6.19
C LEU A 130 -10.53 37.85 -5.28
N SER A 131 -11.30 38.83 -5.74
CA SER A 131 -11.64 40.02 -4.95
C SER A 131 -12.43 39.69 -3.68
N GLN A 132 -13.24 38.64 -3.70
CA GLN A 132 -14.08 38.24 -2.55
C GLN A 132 -13.32 37.39 -1.51
N SER A 133 -12.24 36.73 -1.93
CA SER A 133 -11.46 35.81 -1.09
C SER A 133 -10.17 36.43 -0.54
N LEU A 134 -9.63 37.46 -1.21
CA LEU A 134 -8.32 38.06 -0.91
C LEU A 134 -8.38 39.51 -0.44
N LEU A 135 -9.53 40.21 -0.56
CA LEU A 135 -9.66 41.59 -0.07
C LEU A 135 -10.58 41.64 1.16
N PRO A 136 -10.20 42.33 2.24
CA PRO A 136 -11.11 42.60 3.34
C PRO A 136 -12.28 43.42 2.82
N ALA A 137 -13.50 43.12 3.29
CA ALA A 137 -14.73 43.77 2.85
C ALA A 137 -14.62 45.30 2.91
N SER A 138 -14.32 45.94 1.78
CA SER A 138 -14.12 47.37 1.71
C SER A 138 -15.47 48.09 1.60
N ASP A 139 -15.89 48.67 2.73
CA ASP A 139 -16.73 49.88 2.88
C ASP A 139 -17.69 50.26 1.74
N SER A 140 -18.64 49.39 1.41
CA SER A 140 -19.68 49.69 0.42
C SER A 140 -21.04 50.09 1.04
N GLN A 141 -21.11 50.46 2.32
CA GLN A 141 -22.37 50.78 3.01
C GLN A 141 -22.62 52.26 3.36
N LYS A 142 -21.85 53.22 2.85
CA LYS A 142 -22.08 54.66 3.12
C LYS A 142 -22.23 55.50 1.85
N LYS A 143 -23.38 55.37 1.16
CA LYS A 143 -24.07 56.45 0.41
C LYS A 143 -25.24 55.87 -0.37
N LYS A 144 -26.41 55.79 0.26
CA LYS A 144 -27.70 55.71 -0.44
C LYS A 144 -28.77 56.46 0.35
N HIS A 145 -28.60 57.77 0.39
CA HIS A 145 -29.65 58.74 0.69
C HIS A 145 -29.20 60.06 0.05
N ASP A 146 -29.73 60.39 -1.13
CA ASP A 146 -30.72 61.49 -1.22
C ASP A 146 -31.24 61.70 -2.66
N SER A 147 -32.52 62.11 -2.70
CA SER A 147 -33.26 62.83 -3.76
C SER A 147 -33.62 62.20 -5.12
N SER A 148 -34.95 62.17 -5.35
CA SER A 148 -35.74 61.94 -6.58
C SER A 148 -35.76 63.17 -7.55
N PRO A 149 -36.73 63.34 -8.48
CA PRO A 149 -36.85 62.71 -9.81
C PRO A 149 -37.10 63.75 -10.95
N SER A 150 -36.79 63.43 -12.22
CA SER A 150 -37.44 64.13 -13.35
C SER A 150 -37.43 63.37 -14.68
N GLU A 151 -38.61 63.45 -15.31
CA GLU A 151 -39.03 63.27 -16.70
C GLU A 151 -37.96 63.43 -17.80
N GLU A 152 -38.07 62.71 -18.92
CA GLU A 152 -38.75 63.20 -20.13
C GLU A 152 -38.62 62.21 -21.33
N SER A 153 -39.60 62.32 -22.22
CA SER A 153 -40.02 61.44 -23.32
C SER A 153 -39.20 61.56 -24.62
N LYS A 154 -39.12 60.48 -25.42
CA LYS A 154 -39.49 60.38 -26.86
C LYS A 154 -38.61 59.42 -27.70
N SER A 155 -39.26 58.45 -28.35
CA SER A 155 -38.88 57.78 -29.60
C SER A 155 -39.08 58.73 -30.81
N PRO A 156 -38.81 58.40 -32.10
CA PRO A 156 -38.39 57.12 -32.71
C PRO A 156 -37.33 57.25 -33.84
N GLU A 157 -36.95 56.12 -34.46
CA GLU A 157 -36.97 55.88 -35.93
C GLU A 157 -35.82 55.00 -36.43
N GLN A 158 -36.20 53.75 -36.74
CA GLN A 158 -35.77 52.81 -37.76
C GLN A 158 -34.47 53.06 -38.55
N THR A 159 -33.60 52.05 -38.59
CA THR A 159 -33.31 51.36 -39.86
C THR A 159 -32.78 49.95 -39.63
N ASP A 160 -33.32 49.09 -40.49
CA ASP A 160 -33.21 47.66 -40.67
C ASP A 160 -31.77 47.20 -40.99
N ASP A 161 -31.25 46.22 -40.25
CA ASP A 161 -30.60 45.04 -40.87
C ASP A 161 -30.42 43.94 -39.81
N SER A 162 -31.11 42.82 -40.00
CA SER A 162 -30.99 41.64 -39.13
C SER A 162 -29.99 40.64 -39.73
N PRO A 163 -28.84 40.44 -39.09
CA PRO A 163 -28.24 39.11 -39.11
C PRO A 163 -27.74 38.73 -37.72
N GLN A 164 -28.57 38.07 -36.88
CA GLN A 164 -28.04 37.27 -35.77
C GLN A 164 -29.08 36.31 -35.18
N LYS A 165 -29.11 35.10 -35.72
CA LYS A 165 -29.49 33.89 -34.98
C LYS A 165 -28.24 33.02 -34.84
N LYS A 166 -27.26 33.49 -34.06
CA LYS A 166 -26.15 32.67 -33.59
C LYS A 166 -25.53 33.33 -32.36
N SER A 167 -25.37 32.52 -31.32
CA SER A 167 -24.67 32.83 -30.05
C SER A 167 -25.54 33.20 -28.85
N GLU A 168 -26.62 32.45 -28.60
CA GLU A 168 -26.87 31.99 -27.23
C GLU A 168 -26.05 30.71 -27.00
N LYS A 169 -24.73 30.87 -26.91
CA LYS A 169 -23.91 29.94 -26.14
C LYS A 169 -23.55 30.71 -24.89
N SER A 170 -24.52 30.78 -23.98
CA SER A 170 -24.34 31.25 -22.62
C SER A 170 -23.06 30.63 -22.09
N GLN A 171 -22.11 31.52 -21.91
CA GLN A 171 -20.79 31.35 -21.34
C GLN A 171 -21.01 30.84 -19.91
N GLN A 172 -21.20 29.53 -19.77
CA GLN A 172 -21.01 28.80 -18.53
C GLN A 172 -19.55 28.96 -18.16
N THR A 173 -19.27 30.06 -17.47
CA THR A 173 -18.02 30.38 -16.82
C THR A 173 -17.55 29.15 -16.04
N ASP A 174 -16.41 28.60 -16.48
CA ASP A 174 -15.74 27.42 -15.95
C ASP A 174 -15.34 27.59 -14.47
N LEU A 175 -16.32 27.49 -13.57
CA LEU A 175 -16.14 27.16 -12.15
C LEU A 175 -15.40 25.83 -11.97
N ASN A 176 -15.28 25.03 -13.04
CA ASN A 176 -14.52 23.80 -13.06
C ASN A 176 -13.00 24.01 -13.13
N SER A 177 -12.48 25.16 -13.59
CA SER A 177 -11.03 25.37 -13.78
C SER A 177 -10.25 25.62 -12.47
N LEU A 178 -10.84 26.34 -11.50
CA LEU A 178 -10.34 26.43 -10.12
C LEU A 178 -10.68 25.20 -9.28
N ALA A 179 -11.77 24.50 -9.66
CA ALA A 179 -12.11 23.24 -9.04
C ALA A 179 -11.17 22.11 -9.46
N GLN A 180 -10.39 22.18 -10.55
CA GLN A 180 -9.55 21.04 -10.95
C GLN A 180 -8.39 20.76 -9.98
N PRO A 181 -7.53 21.73 -9.61
CA PRO A 181 -6.46 21.49 -8.64
C PRO A 181 -7.02 21.14 -7.26
N ALA A 182 -8.12 21.77 -6.84
CA ALA A 182 -8.81 21.48 -5.58
C ALA A 182 -9.49 20.11 -5.59
N LYS A 183 -10.13 19.69 -6.69
CA LYS A 183 -10.70 18.34 -6.87
C LYS A 183 -9.59 17.29 -6.96
N GLN A 184 -8.44 17.62 -7.53
CA GLN A 184 -7.29 16.72 -7.64
C GLN A 184 -6.56 16.56 -6.28
N ALA A 185 -6.45 17.63 -5.50
CA ALA A 185 -6.00 17.58 -4.11
C ALA A 185 -7.02 16.83 -3.22
N ALA A 186 -8.32 17.11 -3.37
CA ALA A 186 -9.37 16.42 -2.63
C ALA A 186 -9.50 14.94 -3.01
N SER A 187 -9.28 14.58 -4.28
CA SER A 187 -9.26 13.18 -4.73
C SER A 187 -8.00 12.47 -4.24
N PHE A 188 -6.84 13.14 -4.22
CA PHE A 188 -5.61 12.61 -3.64
C PHE A 188 -5.76 12.38 -2.12
N VAL A 189 -6.27 13.37 -1.38
CA VAL A 189 -6.56 13.25 0.06
C VAL A 189 -7.63 12.18 0.31
N GLY A 190 -8.69 12.13 -0.49
CA GLY A 190 -9.73 11.11 -0.41
C GLY A 190 -9.20 9.71 -0.72
N GLN A 191 -8.27 9.58 -1.67
CA GLN A 191 -7.60 8.32 -1.99
C GLN A 191 -6.66 7.90 -0.87
N MET A 192 -5.84 8.80 -0.35
CA MET A 192 -4.96 8.55 0.81
C MET A 192 -5.77 8.15 2.05
N PHE A 193 -6.92 8.79 2.28
CA PHE A 193 -7.84 8.44 3.37
C PHE A 193 -8.44 7.04 3.17
N ARG A 194 -8.92 6.71 1.95
CA ARG A 194 -9.43 5.36 1.64
C ARG A 194 -8.35 4.28 1.80
N THR A 195 -7.13 4.53 1.32
CA THR A 195 -6.01 3.60 1.45
C THR A 195 -5.60 3.43 2.92
N THR A 196 -5.49 4.52 3.68
CA THR A 196 -5.15 4.46 5.12
C THR A 196 -6.23 3.76 5.92
N PHE A 197 -7.50 4.08 5.67
CA PHE A 197 -8.63 3.42 6.32
C PHE A 197 -8.66 1.91 5.99
N GLY A 198 -8.43 1.55 4.73
CA GLY A 198 -8.29 0.15 4.32
C GLY A 198 -7.14 -0.57 5.02
N LEU A 199 -5.98 0.08 5.16
CA LEU A 199 -4.85 -0.46 5.92
C LEU A 199 -5.18 -0.67 7.39
N VAL A 200 -5.89 0.26 8.04
CA VAL A 200 -6.32 0.11 9.43
C VAL A 200 -7.28 -1.08 9.59
N VAL A 201 -8.30 -1.18 8.74
CA VAL A 201 -9.25 -2.29 8.78
C VAL A 201 -8.55 -3.63 8.55
N ASN A 202 -7.67 -3.72 7.54
CA ASN A 202 -6.90 -4.93 7.29
C ASN A 202 -5.95 -5.27 8.45
N SER A 203 -5.31 -4.27 9.05
CA SER A 203 -4.42 -4.47 10.21
C SER A 203 -5.17 -5.00 11.42
N VAL A 204 -6.38 -4.49 11.68
CA VAL A 204 -7.26 -5.00 12.72
C VAL A 204 -7.63 -6.46 12.43
N LEU A 205 -8.01 -6.78 11.18
CA LEU A 205 -8.33 -8.15 10.79
C LEU A 205 -7.13 -9.09 10.98
N ILE A 206 -5.94 -8.69 10.51
CA ILE A 206 -4.68 -9.44 10.68
C ILE A 206 -4.39 -9.68 12.15
N LEU A 207 -4.56 -8.66 13.00
CA LEU A 207 -4.34 -8.74 14.42
C LEU A 207 -5.31 -9.72 15.08
N PHE A 208 -6.61 -9.59 14.85
CA PHE A 208 -7.62 -10.48 15.46
C PHE A 208 -7.50 -11.91 14.96
N VAL A 209 -7.44 -12.12 13.64
CA VAL A 209 -7.32 -13.46 13.05
C VAL A 209 -6.00 -14.10 13.47
N GLY A 210 -4.90 -13.36 13.38
CA GLY A 210 -3.58 -13.87 13.76
C GLY A 210 -3.49 -14.20 15.25
N LEU A 211 -4.10 -13.38 16.12
CA LEU A 211 -4.20 -13.66 17.55
C LEU A 211 -5.01 -14.91 17.85
N PHE A 212 -6.18 -15.07 17.20
CA PHE A 212 -6.99 -16.28 17.38
C PHE A 212 -6.22 -17.53 16.95
N LEU A 213 -5.59 -17.51 15.77
CA LEU A 213 -4.75 -18.60 15.29
C LEU A 213 -3.59 -18.92 16.26
N ALA A 214 -2.92 -17.89 16.80
CA ALA A 214 -1.83 -18.06 17.74
C ALA A 214 -2.26 -18.52 19.14
N THR A 215 -3.53 -18.37 19.51
CA THR A 215 -4.02 -18.79 20.84
C THR A 215 -4.07 -20.32 20.94
N ALA A 216 -4.39 -21.01 19.84
CA ALA A 216 -4.49 -22.46 19.79
C ALA A 216 -3.97 -23.04 18.45
N PRO A 217 -2.69 -22.85 18.09
CA PRO A 217 -2.14 -23.14 16.76
C PRO A 217 -2.31 -24.61 16.35
N ALA A 218 -2.14 -25.54 17.30
CA ALA A 218 -2.33 -26.97 17.05
C ALA A 218 -3.79 -27.30 16.67
N SER A 219 -4.78 -26.65 17.28
CA SER A 219 -6.19 -26.89 16.99
C SER A 219 -6.56 -26.46 15.57
N TYR A 220 -6.05 -25.32 15.11
CA TYR A 220 -6.28 -24.85 13.73
C TYR A 220 -5.58 -25.75 12.71
N ARG A 221 -4.33 -26.14 12.98
CA ARG A 221 -3.59 -27.11 12.15
C ARG A 221 -4.33 -28.44 12.06
N ASP A 222 -4.71 -29.03 13.18
CA ASP A 222 -5.36 -30.34 13.22
C ASP A 222 -6.78 -30.29 12.61
N GLY A 223 -7.47 -29.15 12.70
CA GLY A 223 -8.71 -28.90 11.95
C GLY A 223 -8.51 -29.01 10.43
N VAL A 224 -7.42 -28.44 9.90
CA VAL A 224 -7.07 -28.59 8.47
C VAL A 224 -6.69 -30.02 8.13
N VAL A 225 -5.94 -30.70 9.00
CA VAL A 225 -5.50 -32.10 8.78
C VAL A 225 -6.70 -33.06 8.65
N ILE A 226 -7.81 -32.80 9.35
CA ILE A 226 -9.01 -33.66 9.31
C ILE A 226 -9.68 -33.70 7.92
N LEU A 227 -9.49 -32.67 7.08
CA LEU A 227 -9.99 -32.61 5.70
C LEU A 227 -9.38 -33.68 4.79
N PHE A 228 -8.27 -34.30 5.22
CA PHE A 228 -7.57 -35.32 4.46
C PHE A 228 -7.89 -36.73 4.97
N ALA A 229 -7.71 -37.72 4.08
CA ALA A 229 -7.91 -39.14 4.37
C ALA A 229 -7.07 -39.59 5.58
N PRO A 230 -7.60 -40.46 6.47
CA PRO A 230 -6.95 -40.86 7.72
C PRO A 230 -5.48 -41.29 7.56
N GLU A 231 -5.16 -41.99 6.48
CA GLU A 231 -3.83 -42.53 6.19
C GLU A 231 -2.81 -41.44 5.90
N ARG A 232 -3.26 -40.28 5.40
CA ARG A 232 -2.40 -39.13 5.05
C ARG A 232 -2.31 -38.09 6.15
N ARG A 233 -3.11 -38.19 7.22
CA ARG A 233 -3.22 -37.15 8.26
C ARG A 233 -1.88 -36.84 8.94
N GLU A 234 -1.12 -37.87 9.27
CA GLU A 234 0.19 -37.68 9.90
C GLU A 234 1.19 -37.01 8.94
N ARG A 235 1.17 -37.42 7.66
CA ARG A 235 2.00 -36.78 6.64
C ARG A 235 1.64 -35.31 6.43
N ILE A 236 0.36 -34.98 6.30
CA ILE A 236 -0.10 -33.59 6.16
C ILE A 236 0.24 -32.76 7.41
N ARG A 237 0.15 -33.35 8.61
CA ARG A 237 0.58 -32.70 9.85
C ARG A 237 2.06 -32.34 9.82
N GLN A 238 2.92 -33.24 9.34
CA GLN A 238 4.34 -32.98 9.17
C GLN A 238 4.60 -31.83 8.19
N VAL A 239 3.94 -31.83 7.03
CA VAL A 239 4.07 -30.77 6.02
C VAL A 239 3.59 -29.41 6.57
N MET A 240 2.47 -29.38 7.31
CA MET A 240 1.97 -28.17 7.95
C MET A 240 2.93 -27.63 9.02
N ASN A 241 3.56 -28.51 9.81
CA ASN A 241 4.57 -28.10 10.79
C ASN A 241 5.81 -27.53 10.08
N GLN A 242 6.29 -28.20 9.03
CA GLN A 242 7.43 -27.75 8.25
C GLN A 242 7.16 -26.41 7.53
N LEU A 243 5.92 -26.16 7.11
CA LEU A 243 5.48 -24.87 6.61
C LEU A 243 5.58 -23.79 7.69
N GLY A 244 5.04 -24.07 8.89
CA GLY A 244 5.15 -23.16 10.04
C GLY A 244 6.61 -22.84 10.38
N ASP A 245 7.47 -23.85 10.44
CA ASP A 245 8.90 -23.68 10.69
C ASP A 245 9.57 -22.88 9.58
N THR A 246 9.29 -23.17 8.31
CA THR A 246 9.87 -22.43 7.17
C THR A 246 9.49 -20.95 7.23
N LEU A 247 8.23 -20.67 7.49
CA LEU A 247 7.68 -19.32 7.62
C LEU A 247 8.28 -18.57 8.82
N TRP A 248 8.48 -19.26 9.95
CA TRP A 248 9.13 -18.69 11.14
C TRP A 248 10.59 -18.34 10.89
N HIS A 249 11.38 -19.26 10.35
CA HIS A 249 12.78 -19.00 10.04
C HIS A 249 12.90 -17.87 9.01
N TRP A 250 12.05 -17.87 7.97
CA TRP A 250 11.99 -16.79 6.99
C TRP A 250 11.78 -15.43 7.67
N LEU A 251 10.85 -15.35 8.61
CA LEU A 251 10.54 -14.11 9.31
C LEU A 251 11.67 -13.63 10.22
N ILE A 252 12.31 -14.52 10.99
CA ILE A 252 13.51 -14.18 11.79
C ILE A 252 14.60 -13.66 10.88
N GLY A 253 14.85 -14.38 9.78
CA GLY A 253 15.79 -13.98 8.76
C GLY A 253 15.50 -12.58 8.24
N ARG A 254 14.23 -12.31 7.96
CA ARG A 254 13.81 -11.02 7.43
C ARG A 254 14.03 -9.89 8.43
N PHE A 255 13.59 -10.04 9.68
CA PHE A 255 13.82 -9.03 10.71
C PHE A 255 15.31 -8.83 11.01
N GLY A 256 16.11 -9.91 11.03
CA GLY A 256 17.56 -9.82 11.16
C GLY A 256 18.18 -9.01 10.01
N SER A 257 17.74 -9.27 8.77
CA SER A 257 18.17 -8.51 7.60
C SER A 257 17.84 -7.02 7.74
N MET A 258 16.59 -6.69 8.08
CA MET A 258 16.13 -5.30 8.24
C MET A 258 16.90 -4.53 9.32
N LEU A 259 17.23 -5.19 10.44
CA LEU A 259 18.03 -4.58 11.49
C LEU A 259 19.44 -4.28 11.01
N VAL A 260 20.10 -5.24 10.38
CA VAL A 260 21.48 -5.06 9.92
C VAL A 260 21.55 -4.05 8.78
N THR A 261 20.65 -4.10 7.79
CA THR A 261 20.60 -3.13 6.69
C THR A 261 20.23 -1.73 7.18
N GLY A 262 19.25 -1.61 8.09
CA GLY A 262 18.84 -0.33 8.63
C GLY A 262 19.92 0.33 9.49
N LEU A 263 20.56 -0.43 10.38
CA LEU A 263 21.70 0.06 11.17
C LEU A 263 22.91 0.37 10.27
N GLY A 264 23.19 -0.48 9.28
CA GLY A 264 24.25 -0.24 8.31
C GLY A 264 24.03 1.04 7.50
N ALA A 265 22.81 1.26 7.02
CA ALA A 265 22.43 2.49 6.33
C ALA A 265 22.56 3.71 7.24
N TRP A 266 22.08 3.63 8.48
CA TRP A 266 22.22 4.70 9.46
C TRP A 266 23.70 5.05 9.67
N LEU A 267 24.55 4.07 9.94
CA LEU A 267 25.98 4.28 10.20
C LEU A 267 26.68 4.90 8.99
N VAL A 268 26.47 4.37 7.79
CA VAL A 268 27.15 4.87 6.59
C VAL A 268 26.67 6.28 6.22
N LEU A 269 25.38 6.56 6.32
CA LEU A 269 24.85 7.91 6.09
C LEU A 269 25.34 8.92 7.14
N LEU A 270 25.47 8.49 8.39
CA LEU A 270 26.04 9.30 9.46
C LEU A 270 27.50 9.66 9.17
N LEU A 271 28.30 8.68 8.72
CA LEU A 271 29.71 8.91 8.34
C LEU A 271 29.87 9.87 7.16
N ILE A 272 28.93 9.84 6.20
CA ILE A 272 28.91 10.75 5.05
C ILE A 272 28.44 12.16 5.46
N GLY A 273 27.73 12.30 6.58
CA GLY A 273 27.18 13.58 7.05
C GLY A 273 25.81 13.90 6.44
N VAL A 274 25.04 12.90 6.01
CA VAL A 274 23.68 13.12 5.48
C VAL A 274 22.74 13.47 6.65
N PRO A 275 21.96 14.57 6.57
CA PRO A 275 21.00 14.91 7.61
C PRO A 275 19.95 13.80 7.74
N MET A 276 19.39 13.66 8.94
CA MET A 276 18.35 12.64 9.19
C MET A 276 18.83 11.21 8.90
N ALA A 277 20.14 10.93 9.00
CA ALA A 277 20.71 9.60 8.77
C ALA A 277 20.01 8.49 9.59
N GLY A 278 19.62 8.79 10.84
CA GLY A 278 18.86 7.84 11.67
C GLY A 278 17.49 7.52 11.09
N THR A 279 16.75 8.53 10.65
CA THR A 279 15.44 8.37 10.01
C THR A 279 15.55 7.61 8.69
N LEU A 280 16.55 7.95 7.87
CA LEU A 280 16.82 7.25 6.61
C LEU A 280 17.24 5.80 6.84
N GLY A 281 18.09 5.53 7.83
CA GLY A 281 18.49 4.17 8.19
C GLY A 281 17.33 3.33 8.70
N PHE A 282 16.48 3.90 9.58
CA PHE A 282 15.23 3.25 10.01
C PHE A 282 14.32 2.96 8.81
N LEU A 283 14.14 3.93 7.91
CA LEU A 283 13.31 3.78 6.72
C LEU A 283 13.90 2.74 5.75
N THR A 284 15.23 2.69 5.57
CA THR A 284 15.92 1.63 4.81
C THR A 284 15.66 0.27 5.44
N GLY A 285 15.80 0.13 6.76
CA GLY A 285 15.46 -1.10 7.47
C GLY A 285 14.02 -1.52 7.22
N LEU A 286 13.05 -0.61 7.31
CA LEU A 286 11.63 -0.89 7.09
C LEU A 286 11.32 -1.24 5.62
N LEU A 287 11.81 -0.45 4.67
CA LEU A 287 11.59 -0.64 3.23
C LEU A 287 12.20 -1.96 2.77
N THR A 288 13.39 -2.29 3.27
CA THR A 288 14.03 -3.59 3.06
C THR A 288 13.30 -4.72 3.79
N PHE A 289 12.01 -4.59 4.15
CA PHE A 289 11.09 -5.73 4.29
C PHE A 289 10.71 -6.33 2.93
N ILE A 290 10.69 -5.55 1.84
CA ILE A 290 10.40 -6.03 0.48
C ILE A 290 11.72 -6.24 -0.28
N PRO A 291 12.13 -7.48 -0.60
CA PRO A 291 13.43 -7.71 -1.23
C PRO A 291 13.56 -6.94 -2.55
N ASN A 292 14.75 -6.41 -2.84
CA ASN A 292 15.09 -5.65 -4.05
C ASN A 292 14.38 -4.28 -4.20
N ILE A 293 13.04 -4.28 -4.15
CA ILE A 293 12.20 -3.08 -4.29
C ILE A 293 12.46 -2.12 -3.13
N GLY A 294 12.48 -2.63 -1.90
CA GLY A 294 12.74 -1.84 -0.70
C GLY A 294 14.08 -1.14 -0.71
N ALA A 295 15.12 -1.88 -1.08
CA ALA A 295 16.47 -1.34 -1.22
C ALA A 295 16.51 -0.22 -2.29
N ALA A 296 15.92 -0.45 -3.45
CA ALA A 296 15.85 0.53 -4.54
C ALA A 296 15.12 1.82 -4.13
N ILE A 297 13.96 1.71 -3.47
CA ILE A 297 13.22 2.88 -2.97
C ILE A 297 14.07 3.63 -1.94
N SER A 298 14.64 2.91 -0.97
CA SER A 298 15.43 3.53 0.10
C SER A 298 16.68 4.22 -0.43
N PHE A 299 17.30 3.66 -1.47
CA PHE A 299 18.45 4.23 -2.16
C PHE A 299 18.10 5.56 -2.84
N ILE A 300 16.99 5.60 -3.59
CA ILE A 300 16.51 6.82 -4.23
C ILE A 300 16.23 7.89 -3.18
N LEU A 301 15.55 7.54 -2.09
CA LEU A 301 15.24 8.47 -1.00
C LEU A 301 16.52 9.04 -0.35
N ALA A 302 17.52 8.19 -0.11
CA ALA A 302 18.78 8.62 0.47
C ALA A 302 19.53 9.61 -0.44
N ILE A 303 19.57 9.35 -1.75
CA ILE A 303 20.16 10.30 -2.71
C ILE A 303 19.37 11.61 -2.70
N LEU A 304 18.04 11.55 -2.73
CA LEU A 304 17.18 12.73 -2.77
C LEU A 304 17.41 13.65 -1.56
N VAL A 305 17.60 13.07 -0.37
CA VAL A 305 17.90 13.81 0.86
C VAL A 305 19.35 14.31 0.90
N ALA A 306 20.28 13.61 0.27
CA ALA A 306 21.68 14.01 0.19
C ALA A 306 21.96 15.12 -0.84
N LEU A 307 21.16 15.21 -1.92
CA LEU A 307 21.36 16.18 -3.01
C LEU A 307 21.47 17.64 -2.55
N PRO A 308 20.61 18.15 -1.64
CA PRO A 308 20.73 19.52 -1.11
C PRO A 308 22.03 19.79 -0.35
N GLN A 309 22.71 18.74 0.14
CA GLN A 309 23.98 18.85 0.86
C GLN A 309 25.20 18.97 -0.07
N GLY A 310 24.98 18.90 -1.39
CA GLY A 310 26.01 18.98 -2.42
C GLY A 310 26.13 17.70 -3.24
N THR A 311 26.55 17.87 -4.49
CA THR A 311 26.71 16.78 -5.46
C THR A 311 27.72 15.73 -5.00
N THR A 312 28.77 16.13 -4.28
CA THR A 312 29.76 15.21 -3.69
C THR A 312 29.13 14.30 -2.64
N THR A 313 28.31 14.85 -1.74
CA THR A 313 27.61 14.07 -0.70
C THR A 313 26.66 13.06 -1.32
N ALA A 314 25.85 13.48 -2.30
CA ALA A 314 24.98 12.58 -3.05
C ALA A 314 25.75 11.50 -3.82
N ALA A 315 26.90 11.85 -4.41
CA ALA A 315 27.76 10.90 -5.10
C ALA A 315 28.38 9.86 -4.15
N LEU A 316 28.67 10.22 -2.89
CA LEU A 316 29.17 9.29 -1.87
C LEU A 316 28.10 8.31 -1.36
N VAL A 317 26.82 8.70 -1.38
CA VAL A 317 25.70 7.81 -1.02
C VAL A 317 25.58 6.63 -1.99
N ILE A 318 25.92 6.83 -3.27
CA ILE A 318 25.87 5.78 -4.31
C ILE A 318 26.71 4.55 -3.95
N PRO A 319 28.05 4.65 -3.83
CA PRO A 319 28.88 3.50 -3.47
C PRO A 319 28.59 2.98 -2.06
N ALA A 320 28.13 3.83 -1.15
CA ALA A 320 27.72 3.43 0.19
C ALA A 320 26.54 2.43 0.17
N TYR A 321 25.46 2.77 -0.52
CA TYR A 321 24.31 1.88 -0.65
C TYR A 321 24.60 0.66 -1.51
N ILE A 322 25.44 0.78 -2.54
CA ILE A 322 25.93 -0.38 -3.28
C ILE A 322 26.71 -1.32 -2.35
N GLY A 323 27.62 -0.78 -1.53
CA GLY A 323 28.35 -1.55 -0.52
C GLY A 323 27.44 -2.24 0.49
N LEU A 324 26.40 -1.54 0.96
CA LEU A 324 25.39 -2.10 1.85
C LEU A 324 24.58 -3.22 1.18
N GLN A 325 24.20 -3.04 -0.09
CA GLN A 325 23.50 -4.06 -0.87
C GLN A 325 24.36 -5.31 -1.09
N LEU A 326 25.67 -5.13 -1.31
CA LEU A 326 26.63 -6.23 -1.42
C LEU A 326 26.80 -6.95 -0.09
N LEU A 327 26.91 -6.22 1.02
CA LEU A 327 26.94 -6.81 2.36
C LEU A 327 25.67 -7.65 2.62
N GLU A 328 24.50 -7.11 2.28
CA GLU A 328 23.24 -7.83 2.41
C GLU A 328 23.22 -9.10 1.55
N SER A 329 23.64 -9.01 0.30
CA SER A 329 23.52 -10.11 -0.66
C SER A 329 24.55 -11.22 -0.42
N TYR A 330 25.79 -10.87 -0.01
CA TYR A 330 26.89 -11.83 0.13
C TYR A 330 27.17 -12.28 1.56
N MET A 331 26.72 -11.54 2.58
CA MET A 331 26.96 -11.91 3.98
C MET A 331 25.65 -12.21 4.71
N ILE A 332 24.71 -11.27 4.70
CA ILE A 332 23.47 -11.36 5.50
C ILE A 332 22.56 -12.46 4.95
N THR A 333 22.26 -12.39 3.66
CA THR A 333 21.39 -13.34 2.95
C THR A 333 21.84 -14.79 3.12
N PRO A 334 23.11 -15.19 2.82
CA PRO A 334 23.52 -16.58 3.02
C PRO A 334 23.54 -16.99 4.49
N LEU A 335 23.88 -16.10 5.43
CA LEU A 335 23.85 -16.43 6.86
C LEU A 335 22.44 -16.78 7.33
N ILE A 336 21.43 -16.04 6.84
CA ILE A 336 20.02 -16.30 7.07
C ILE A 336 19.54 -17.57 6.35
N GLN A 337 19.95 -17.75 5.09
CA GLN A 337 19.47 -18.83 4.22
C GLN A 337 20.10 -20.21 4.52
N LYS A 338 21.16 -20.30 5.34
CA LYS A 338 21.76 -21.59 5.75
C LYS A 338 20.75 -22.59 6.33
N GLN A 339 19.61 -22.12 6.85
CA GLN A 339 18.57 -22.95 7.46
C GLN A 339 17.25 -22.94 6.65
N GLN A 340 17.24 -22.32 5.46
CA GLN A 340 16.03 -22.12 4.67
C GLN A 340 16.18 -22.65 3.24
N VAL A 341 15.02 -22.87 2.65
CA VAL A 341 14.87 -23.28 1.26
C VAL A 341 15.39 -22.16 0.34
N SER A 342 16.52 -22.38 -0.32
CA SER A 342 17.11 -21.40 -1.24
C SER A 342 16.17 -21.08 -2.40
N LEU A 343 15.70 -19.82 -2.48
CA LEU A 343 14.89 -19.37 -3.61
C LEU A 343 15.82 -18.81 -4.70
N PRO A 344 15.78 -19.34 -5.94
CA PRO A 344 16.56 -18.78 -7.03
C PRO A 344 16.23 -17.28 -7.20
N PRO A 345 17.23 -16.37 -7.28
CA PRO A 345 16.99 -14.93 -7.32
C PRO A 345 16.07 -14.50 -8.47
N ALA A 346 16.25 -15.09 -9.65
CA ALA A 346 15.42 -14.81 -10.82
C ALA A 346 13.95 -15.20 -10.58
N LEU A 347 13.69 -16.32 -9.89
CA LEU A 347 12.34 -16.76 -9.54
C LEU A 347 11.71 -15.79 -8.54
N LEU A 348 12.47 -15.38 -7.52
CA LEU A 348 12.01 -14.44 -6.51
C LEU A 348 11.65 -13.09 -7.12
N ILE A 349 12.52 -12.49 -7.95
CA ILE A 349 12.25 -11.20 -8.60
C ILE A 349 11.05 -11.30 -9.54
N SER A 350 10.98 -12.36 -10.35
CA SER A 350 9.86 -12.58 -11.27
C SER A 350 8.55 -12.72 -10.51
N PHE A 351 8.55 -13.51 -9.43
CA PHE A 351 7.36 -13.72 -8.61
C PHE A 351 6.95 -12.45 -7.85
N GLN A 352 7.91 -11.66 -7.35
CA GLN A 352 7.64 -10.34 -6.76
C GLN A 352 7.01 -9.37 -7.76
N ALA A 353 7.52 -9.33 -9.00
CA ALA A 353 6.96 -8.49 -10.04
C ALA A 353 5.53 -8.91 -10.39
N ILE A 354 5.29 -10.22 -10.56
CA ILE A 354 3.95 -10.77 -10.83
C ILE A 354 3.00 -10.45 -9.68
N MET A 355 3.37 -10.75 -8.44
CA MET A 355 2.54 -10.46 -7.27
C MET A 355 2.32 -8.96 -7.09
N GLY A 356 3.33 -8.12 -7.36
CA GLY A 356 3.24 -6.68 -7.29
C GLY A 356 2.28 -6.07 -8.33
N VAL A 357 2.26 -6.63 -9.54
CA VAL A 357 1.35 -6.20 -10.61
C VAL A 357 -0.08 -6.69 -10.33
N LEU A 358 -0.24 -7.94 -9.92
CA LEU A 358 -1.56 -8.54 -9.67
C LEU A 358 -2.24 -7.99 -8.42
N PHE A 359 -1.45 -7.74 -7.38
CA PHE A 359 -1.95 -7.53 -6.03
C PHE A 359 -1.41 -6.26 -5.36
N GLY A 360 -0.74 -5.41 -6.14
CA GLY A 360 -0.17 -4.16 -5.67
C GLY A 360 0.92 -4.33 -4.61
N PHE A 361 1.03 -3.32 -3.74
CA PHE A 361 2.07 -3.26 -2.72
C PHE A 361 2.00 -4.43 -1.72
N LEU A 362 0.80 -4.83 -1.29
CA LEU A 362 0.60 -5.99 -0.40
C LEU A 362 1.06 -7.29 -1.05
N GLY A 363 0.81 -7.45 -2.36
CA GLY A 363 1.34 -8.56 -3.15
C GLY A 363 2.86 -8.66 -3.11
N ALA A 364 3.54 -7.53 -3.35
CA ALA A 364 5.00 -7.48 -3.36
C ALA A 364 5.62 -7.82 -1.98
N ILE A 365 4.98 -7.40 -0.89
CA ILE A 365 5.35 -7.75 0.49
C ILE A 365 5.25 -9.26 0.72
N ILE A 366 4.13 -9.86 0.33
CA ILE A 366 3.80 -11.25 0.61
C ILE A 366 4.49 -12.23 -0.35
N ALA A 367 4.97 -11.75 -1.50
CA ALA A 367 5.55 -12.58 -2.55
C ALA A 367 6.65 -13.53 -2.06
N SER A 368 7.61 -13.03 -1.26
CA SER A 368 8.74 -13.85 -0.79
C SER A 368 8.32 -14.97 0.18
N PRO A 369 7.59 -14.71 1.28
CA PRO A 369 7.16 -15.78 2.18
C PRO A 369 6.15 -16.73 1.52
N PHE A 370 5.29 -16.20 0.64
CA PHE A 370 4.35 -17.02 -0.11
C PHE A 370 5.09 -17.98 -1.07
N LEU A 371 6.09 -17.49 -1.80
CA LEU A 371 6.91 -18.34 -2.66
C LEU A 371 7.65 -19.43 -1.87
N ALA A 372 8.14 -19.11 -0.67
CA ALA A 372 8.76 -20.10 0.23
C ALA A 372 7.74 -21.18 0.65
N ALA A 373 6.52 -20.79 1.05
CA ALA A 373 5.46 -21.73 1.40
C ALA A 373 5.06 -22.62 0.21
N VAL A 374 4.85 -22.04 -0.97
CA VAL A 374 4.55 -22.79 -2.21
C VAL A 374 5.66 -23.78 -2.51
N LYS A 375 6.93 -23.37 -2.39
CA LYS A 375 8.05 -24.26 -2.63
C LYS A 375 8.06 -25.46 -1.68
N VAL A 376 7.79 -25.26 -0.38
CA VAL A 376 7.68 -26.37 0.59
C VAL A 376 6.54 -27.31 0.21
N ILE A 377 5.35 -26.78 -0.13
CA ILE A 377 4.21 -27.59 -0.55
C ILE A 377 4.55 -28.43 -1.78
N VAL A 378 5.15 -27.83 -2.80
CA VAL A 378 5.54 -28.53 -4.03
C VAL A 378 6.61 -29.58 -3.74
N GLN A 379 7.63 -29.25 -2.94
CA GLN A 379 8.70 -30.19 -2.63
C GLN A 379 8.21 -31.38 -1.80
N GLU A 380 7.38 -31.15 -0.78
CA GLU A 380 6.90 -32.24 0.08
C GLU A 380 5.79 -33.07 -0.57
N LEU A 381 4.79 -32.43 -1.17
CA LEU A 381 3.60 -33.16 -1.66
C LEU A 381 3.73 -33.62 -3.11
N TYR A 382 4.40 -32.87 -3.98
CA TYR A 382 4.51 -33.23 -5.39
C TYR A 382 5.80 -34.00 -5.68
N VAL A 383 6.95 -33.49 -5.23
CA VAL A 383 8.23 -34.15 -5.50
C VAL A 383 8.39 -35.41 -4.65
N LYS A 384 8.41 -35.27 -3.31
CA LYS A 384 8.63 -36.41 -2.41
C LYS A 384 7.48 -37.41 -2.41
N ASP A 385 6.25 -36.95 -2.17
CA ASP A 385 5.14 -37.90 -1.98
C ASP A 385 4.60 -38.49 -3.29
N TYR A 386 4.61 -37.74 -4.41
CA TYR A 386 4.00 -38.18 -5.67
C TYR A 386 5.02 -38.67 -6.71
N LEU A 387 6.12 -37.96 -6.96
CA LEU A 387 7.11 -38.40 -7.94
C LEU A 387 8.03 -39.49 -7.38
N GLU A 388 8.60 -39.26 -6.20
CA GLU A 388 9.58 -40.17 -5.58
C GLU A 388 8.88 -41.31 -4.82
N GLY A 389 7.80 -41.02 -4.08
CA GLY A 389 7.04 -42.03 -3.34
C GLY A 389 6.38 -43.10 -4.22
N ASN A 390 6.08 -42.78 -5.48
CA ASN A 390 5.60 -43.76 -6.48
C ASN A 390 6.74 -44.53 -7.16
N ALA A 391 7.97 -44.00 -7.17
CA ALA A 391 9.13 -44.68 -7.75
C ALA A 391 9.58 -45.86 -6.87
N ASP A 392 9.55 -45.68 -5.54
CA ASP A 392 9.90 -46.72 -4.57
C ASP A 392 8.89 -47.89 -4.54
N GLN A 393 7.61 -47.62 -4.79
CA GLN A 393 6.57 -48.66 -4.83
C GLN A 393 6.58 -49.47 -6.14
N ASN A 394 7.09 -48.92 -7.24
CA ASN A 394 7.11 -49.57 -8.55
C ASN A 394 8.41 -50.34 -8.85
N GLY A 395 9.32 -50.49 -7.87
CA GLY A 395 10.49 -51.37 -7.99
C GLY A 395 11.57 -50.89 -8.97
N ASN A 396 11.50 -49.65 -9.46
CA ASN A 396 12.47 -49.07 -10.38
C ASN A 396 13.45 -48.11 -9.69
N GLY A 397 13.78 -48.39 -8.42
CA GLY A 397 14.90 -47.73 -7.74
C GLY A 397 16.22 -48.27 -8.29
N VAL A 398 16.85 -47.52 -9.19
CA VAL A 398 18.28 -47.66 -9.55
C VAL A 398 19.07 -46.61 -8.79
#